data_AF-A0A5E8GX17-F1
#
_entry.id   AF-A0A5E8GX17-F1
#
_cell.length_a   1.000
_cell.length_b   1.000
_cell.length_c   1.000
_cell.angle_alpha   90.00
_cell.angle_beta   90.00
_cell.angle_gamma   90.00
#
_symmetry.space_group_name_H-M   'P 1'
#
loop_
_entity.id
_entity.type
_entity.pdbx_description
1 polymer ?
#
loop_
_entity_poly.entity_id
_entity_poly.type
_entity_poly.pdbx_seq_one_letter_code
_entity_poly.pdbx_strand_id
1 'polypeptide(L)'
;MSFEANDDSYPGQAVAFIVATWGSQSFVSSGVLVGRNDVLTASHSIYDTTLGGLADEVKIYFSYDPDESNPTFYTPAYYNYYTDFDPDNDGLIYSGDNQAFTLGGAEKDIALLSLSEAAGDIYGWFGINYSYTGGNVSVFGFPGRYDNNLTFDSGYAYKDVVDNYVDTGFLEINSGNSGGPIFTGSGSDVSVVGIVSTSAAAASVAGHENWLTSNIASNDVYMDTTTTTTPVVTTVENAIYRFFNTDTGTHFYTASSAERDTVIANASSFSYEGVAFLSANSSTDLSSLVNVYRFYNTQTGTHFYTSSEAEREDVTNNNAAFVYEGIAYQAYAGDTASSTALYRFFNTETGNHFYTAVDAERDSVQTMGQFSYEGIAYYVDIA
;
A
#
# COMPACT_ATOMS: atom_id res chain seq x y z
N MET A 1 -14.14 -20.07 -19.77
CA MET A 1 -13.66 -19.01 -20.69
C MET A 1 -13.92 -17.74 -19.93
N SER A 2 -12.84 -17.07 -19.57
CA SER A 2 -12.90 -15.92 -18.68
C SER A 2 -13.59 -14.74 -19.36
N PHE A 3 -14.34 -13.97 -18.58
CA PHE A 3 -14.90 -12.70 -18.98
C PHE A 3 -14.57 -11.63 -17.94
N GLU A 4 -14.60 -10.37 -18.36
CA GLU A 4 -14.36 -9.22 -17.49
C GLU A 4 -15.46 -9.12 -16.43
N ALA A 5 -15.07 -8.93 -15.18
CA ALA A 5 -15.96 -8.81 -14.04
C ALA A 5 -15.95 -7.40 -13.47
N ASN A 6 -17.04 -7.04 -12.80
CA ASN A 6 -17.17 -5.75 -12.15
C ASN A 6 -16.30 -5.70 -10.87
N ASP A 7 -15.35 -4.78 -10.85
CA ASP A 7 -14.40 -4.48 -9.78
C ASP A 7 -14.89 -3.36 -8.83
N ASP A 8 -15.99 -2.68 -9.17
CA ASP A 8 -16.65 -1.65 -8.37
C ASP A 8 -17.69 -2.19 -7.36
N SER A 9 -17.90 -3.51 -7.32
CA SER A 9 -18.92 -4.12 -6.47
C SER A 9 -18.48 -5.45 -5.89
N TYR A 10 -18.95 -5.74 -4.67
CA TYR A 10 -18.71 -7.03 -4.04
C TYR A 10 -19.37 -8.17 -4.85
N PRO A 11 -18.66 -9.29 -5.10
CA PRO A 11 -17.37 -9.68 -4.50
C PRO A 11 -16.11 -9.18 -5.22
N GLY A 12 -16.20 -8.62 -6.43
CA GLY A 12 -15.05 -8.21 -7.24
C GLY A 12 -14.18 -7.12 -6.59
N GLN A 13 -14.80 -6.12 -5.95
CA GLN A 13 -14.08 -5.03 -5.27
C GLN A 13 -13.16 -5.49 -4.12
N ALA A 14 -13.40 -6.67 -3.56
CA ALA A 14 -12.58 -7.25 -2.50
C ALA A 14 -11.39 -8.08 -3.03
N VAL A 15 -11.30 -8.24 -4.36
CA VAL A 15 -10.18 -8.90 -5.04
C VAL A 15 -9.11 -7.84 -5.29
N ALA A 16 -7.87 -8.16 -4.93
CA ALA A 16 -6.74 -7.26 -5.04
C ALA A 16 -5.99 -7.46 -6.35
N PHE A 17 -5.64 -6.36 -7.02
CA PHE A 17 -4.52 -6.32 -7.95
C PHE A 17 -3.25 -6.02 -7.16
N ILE A 18 -2.19 -6.80 -7.34
CA ILE A 18 -0.97 -6.69 -6.54
C ILE A 18 0.24 -6.47 -7.45
N VAL A 19 1.03 -5.46 -7.11
CA VAL A 19 2.30 -5.16 -7.78
C VAL A 19 3.44 -5.34 -6.79
N ALA A 20 4.34 -6.28 -7.07
CA ALA A 20 5.56 -6.51 -6.29
C ALA A 20 6.79 -6.07 -7.08
N THR A 21 7.68 -5.32 -6.44
CA THR A 21 8.85 -4.69 -7.08
C THR A 21 10.15 -5.16 -6.42
N TRP A 22 11.13 -5.57 -7.25
CA TRP A 22 12.52 -5.84 -6.88
C TRP A 22 13.44 -4.93 -7.69
N GLY A 23 14.01 -3.91 -7.04
CA GLY A 23 14.79 -2.87 -7.67
C GLY A 23 14.02 -2.16 -8.79
N SER A 24 14.38 -2.43 -10.04
CA SER A 24 13.73 -1.84 -11.22
C SER A 24 12.74 -2.77 -11.93
N GLN A 25 12.46 -3.95 -11.38
CA GLN A 25 11.56 -4.94 -11.97
C GLN A 25 10.29 -5.04 -11.14
N SER A 26 9.14 -4.99 -11.80
CA SER A 26 7.84 -5.15 -11.15
C SER A 26 7.06 -6.29 -11.81
N PHE A 27 6.38 -7.07 -10.98
CA PHE A 27 5.54 -8.19 -11.39
C PHE A 27 4.13 -8.00 -10.84
N VAL A 28 3.15 -8.47 -11.61
CA VAL A 28 1.73 -8.34 -11.28
C VAL A 28 1.14 -9.68 -10.87
N SER A 29 0.25 -9.63 -9.90
CA SER A 29 -0.45 -10.77 -9.33
C SER A 29 -1.81 -10.33 -8.81
N SER A 30 -2.53 -11.27 -8.21
CA SER A 30 -3.85 -11.08 -7.64
C SER A 30 -3.85 -11.42 -6.14
N GLY A 31 -4.90 -11.00 -5.44
CA GLY A 31 -5.14 -11.37 -4.05
C GLY A 31 -6.61 -11.24 -3.68
N VAL A 32 -6.96 -11.45 -2.43
CA VAL A 32 -8.34 -11.31 -1.94
C VAL A 32 -8.38 -10.95 -0.45
N LEU A 33 -9.28 -10.04 -0.08
CA LEU A 33 -9.58 -9.78 1.34
C LEU A 33 -10.30 -10.98 1.97
N VAL A 34 -9.80 -11.46 3.10
CA VAL A 34 -10.40 -12.54 3.91
C VAL A 34 -10.66 -12.14 5.37
N GLY A 35 -10.35 -10.88 5.71
CA GLY A 35 -10.57 -10.29 7.02
C GLY A 35 -10.64 -8.77 6.90
N ARG A 36 -10.67 -8.09 8.04
CA ARG A 36 -10.77 -6.61 8.07
C ARG A 36 -9.53 -5.95 7.49
N ASN A 37 -8.35 -6.54 7.65
CA ASN A 37 -7.10 -6.06 7.07
C ASN A 37 -6.27 -7.15 6.41
N ASP A 38 -6.82 -8.34 6.20
CA ASP A 38 -6.05 -9.50 5.77
C ASP A 38 -6.29 -9.83 4.30
N VAL A 39 -5.21 -9.84 3.52
CA VAL A 39 -5.21 -10.15 2.09
C VAL A 39 -4.47 -11.45 1.86
N LEU A 40 -5.15 -12.44 1.26
CA LEU A 40 -4.50 -13.64 0.77
C LEU A 40 -3.94 -13.43 -0.64
N THR A 41 -2.76 -13.97 -0.89
CA THR A 41 -2.12 -14.07 -2.20
C THR A 41 -1.18 -15.29 -2.23
N ALA A 42 -0.44 -15.50 -3.31
CA ALA A 42 0.55 -16.58 -3.41
C ALA A 42 1.90 -16.10 -2.84
N SER A 43 2.69 -17.01 -2.26
CA SER A 43 4.02 -16.67 -1.73
C SER A 43 4.96 -16.21 -2.85
N HIS A 44 4.91 -16.85 -4.03
CA HIS A 44 5.73 -16.43 -5.17
C HIS A 44 5.34 -15.05 -5.74
N SER A 45 4.18 -14.50 -5.36
CA SER A 45 3.77 -13.16 -5.77
C SER A 45 4.53 -12.04 -5.05
N ILE A 46 5.17 -12.35 -3.92
CA ILE A 46 5.90 -11.38 -3.09
C ILE A 46 7.32 -11.82 -2.74
N TYR A 47 7.71 -13.06 -3.02
CA TYR A 47 9.01 -13.62 -2.66
C TYR A 47 9.63 -14.40 -3.82
N ASP A 48 10.87 -14.05 -4.19
CA ASP A 48 11.66 -14.75 -5.20
C ASP A 48 13.14 -14.73 -4.81
N THR A 49 13.74 -15.91 -4.59
CA THR A 49 15.14 -15.99 -4.15
C THR A 49 16.14 -15.53 -5.21
N THR A 50 15.79 -15.60 -6.49
CA THR A 50 16.63 -15.13 -7.61
C THR A 50 16.70 -13.62 -7.68
N LEU A 51 15.67 -12.95 -7.17
CA LEU A 51 15.54 -11.49 -7.13
C LEU A 51 15.95 -10.90 -5.78
N GLY A 52 16.40 -11.71 -4.82
CA GLY A 52 16.89 -11.28 -3.51
C GLY A 52 15.98 -11.61 -2.33
N GLY A 53 14.91 -12.37 -2.54
CA GLY A 53 13.96 -12.78 -1.51
C GLY A 53 12.66 -11.98 -1.57
N LEU A 54 12.23 -11.43 -0.44
CA LEU A 54 11.00 -10.63 -0.37
C LEU A 54 11.13 -9.38 -1.25
N ALA A 55 10.04 -8.98 -1.91
CA ALA A 55 9.98 -7.76 -2.71
C ALA A 55 10.37 -6.52 -1.89
N ASP A 56 11.04 -5.57 -2.53
CA ASP A 56 11.39 -4.27 -1.94
C ASP A 56 10.14 -3.42 -1.67
N GLU A 57 9.11 -3.58 -2.51
CA GLU A 57 7.81 -2.91 -2.38
C GLU A 57 6.68 -3.84 -2.83
N VAL A 58 5.58 -3.86 -2.08
CA VAL A 58 4.33 -4.52 -2.46
C VAL A 58 3.19 -3.50 -2.36
N LYS A 59 2.55 -3.24 -3.49
CA LYS A 59 1.36 -2.37 -3.61
C LYS A 59 0.13 -3.22 -3.89
N ILE A 60 -0.94 -2.96 -3.15
CA ILE A 60 -2.21 -3.69 -3.21
C ILE A 60 -3.31 -2.70 -3.59
N TYR A 61 -4.02 -2.97 -4.67
CA TYR A 61 -5.08 -2.13 -5.20
C TYR A 61 -6.42 -2.88 -5.11
N PHE A 62 -7.42 -2.25 -4.53
CA PHE A 62 -8.82 -2.72 -4.51
C PHE A 62 -9.66 -1.83 -5.41
N SER A 63 -10.71 -2.39 -6.02
CA SER A 63 -11.45 -1.71 -7.11
C SER A 63 -10.51 -1.16 -8.18
N TYR A 64 -9.56 -2.00 -8.60
CA TYR A 64 -8.56 -1.63 -9.58
C TYR A 64 -9.13 -1.68 -10.99
N ASP A 65 -9.15 -0.53 -11.64
CA ASP A 65 -9.42 -0.34 -13.06
C ASP A 65 -8.11 0.13 -13.76
N PRO A 66 -7.59 -0.61 -14.76
CA PRO A 66 -6.39 -0.20 -15.49
C PRO A 66 -6.54 1.13 -16.27
N ASP A 67 -7.77 1.59 -16.52
CA ASP A 67 -8.04 2.89 -17.13
C ASP A 67 -8.08 4.05 -16.10
N GLU A 68 -7.97 3.76 -14.80
CA GLU A 68 -7.93 4.76 -13.74
C GLU A 68 -6.60 5.51 -13.68
N SER A 69 -6.68 6.85 -13.65
CA SER A 69 -5.46 7.69 -13.67
C SER A 69 -4.65 7.71 -12.38
N ASN A 70 -5.26 7.44 -11.21
CA ASN A 70 -4.62 7.53 -9.89
C ASN A 70 -5.23 6.50 -8.91
N PRO A 71 -5.02 5.20 -9.15
CA PRO A 71 -5.60 4.17 -8.29
C PRO A 71 -5.00 4.22 -6.88
N THR A 72 -5.88 4.12 -5.87
CA THR A 72 -5.46 4.08 -4.47
C THR A 72 -4.84 2.73 -4.15
N PHE A 73 -3.71 2.72 -3.45
CA PHE A 73 -3.04 1.50 -3.05
C PHE A 73 -2.78 1.44 -1.55
N TYR A 74 -2.69 0.21 -1.06
CA TYR A 74 -2.30 -0.15 0.28
C TYR A 74 -0.93 -0.81 0.24
N THR A 75 -0.20 -0.70 1.34
CA THR A 75 1.04 -1.45 1.55
C THR A 75 0.87 -2.38 2.74
N PRO A 76 1.36 -3.64 2.70
CA PRO A 76 1.29 -4.52 3.85
C PRO A 76 2.12 -3.99 5.01
N ALA A 77 1.51 -3.93 6.20
CA ALA A 77 2.20 -3.69 7.46
C ALA A 77 2.92 -4.94 7.97
N TYR A 78 2.44 -6.13 7.59
CA TYR A 78 3.06 -7.40 7.96
C TYR A 78 2.88 -8.47 6.88
N TYR A 79 3.84 -9.39 6.82
CA TYR A 79 3.92 -10.45 5.83
C TYR A 79 4.02 -11.81 6.53
N ASN A 80 3.01 -12.65 6.38
CA ASN A 80 3.05 -14.05 6.76
C ASN A 80 3.13 -14.89 5.48
N TYR A 81 4.27 -15.54 5.21
CA TYR A 81 4.48 -16.30 3.98
C TYR A 81 5.45 -17.46 4.19
N TYR A 82 5.47 -18.39 3.24
CA TYR A 82 6.42 -19.49 3.21
C TYR A 82 7.54 -19.19 2.21
N THR A 83 8.76 -19.61 2.50
CA THR A 83 9.92 -19.44 1.61
C THR A 83 10.38 -20.76 0.99
N ASP A 84 9.84 -21.88 1.47
CA ASP A 84 10.19 -23.24 1.07
C ASP A 84 9.17 -23.87 0.12
N PHE A 85 8.41 -23.04 -0.62
CA PHE A 85 7.45 -23.49 -1.63
C PHE A 85 8.14 -23.93 -2.94
N ASP A 86 9.31 -23.37 -3.26
CA ASP A 86 10.13 -23.75 -4.43
C ASP A 86 11.62 -23.90 -3.99
N PRO A 87 11.98 -25.00 -3.32
CA PRO A 87 13.28 -25.16 -2.66
C PRO A 87 14.47 -25.35 -3.60
N ASP A 88 14.26 -25.73 -4.86
CA ASP A 88 15.32 -25.86 -5.88
C ASP A 88 15.21 -24.86 -7.02
N ASN A 89 14.17 -24.02 -7.01
CA ASN A 89 14.11 -22.75 -7.70
C ASN A 89 14.23 -22.91 -9.22
N ASP A 90 13.62 -23.96 -9.75
CA ASP A 90 13.50 -24.23 -11.18
C ASP A 90 12.16 -23.73 -11.75
N GLY A 91 11.33 -23.07 -10.93
CA GLY A 91 9.99 -22.64 -11.28
C GLY A 91 9.01 -23.81 -11.43
N LEU A 92 9.41 -25.02 -11.04
CA LEU A 92 8.62 -26.23 -10.96
C LEU A 92 8.53 -26.65 -9.49
N ILE A 93 7.32 -26.91 -9.05
CA ILE A 93 7.06 -26.94 -7.62
C ILE A 93 7.00 -28.40 -7.12
N TYR A 94 8.09 -28.90 -6.51
CA TYR A 94 8.24 -30.30 -6.06
C TYR A 94 7.38 -30.69 -4.86
N SER A 95 6.97 -31.95 -4.80
CA SER A 95 6.17 -32.53 -3.72
C SER A 95 6.97 -33.07 -2.53
N GLY A 96 6.26 -33.20 -1.40
CA GLY A 96 6.73 -33.90 -0.19
C GLY A 96 6.72 -35.43 -0.26
N ASP A 97 6.34 -36.05 -1.39
CA ASP A 97 6.24 -37.52 -1.57
C ASP A 97 7.39 -38.12 -2.41
N ASN A 98 8.41 -37.32 -2.76
CA ASN A 98 9.55 -37.70 -3.62
C ASN A 98 9.15 -38.23 -5.00
N GLN A 99 7.95 -37.93 -5.50
CA GLN A 99 7.58 -38.18 -6.90
C GLN A 99 7.82 -36.90 -7.71
N ALA A 100 8.76 -36.95 -8.66
CA ALA A 100 9.17 -35.81 -9.48
C ALA A 100 8.09 -35.25 -10.44
N PHE A 101 6.83 -35.66 -10.31
CA PHE A 101 5.73 -35.30 -11.20
C PHE A 101 4.45 -34.81 -10.46
N THR A 102 4.51 -34.55 -9.15
CA THR A 102 3.36 -34.08 -8.35
C THR A 102 3.61 -32.68 -7.77
N LEU A 103 2.54 -31.88 -7.60
CA LEU A 103 2.53 -30.42 -7.39
C LEU A 103 2.67 -29.99 -5.91
N GLY A 104 3.51 -30.65 -5.12
CA GLY A 104 3.37 -30.53 -3.65
C GLY A 104 4.01 -29.30 -2.99
N GLY A 105 4.66 -28.36 -3.68
CA GLY A 105 4.96 -27.04 -3.10
C GLY A 105 3.86 -26.01 -3.37
N ALA A 106 2.93 -26.28 -4.30
CA ALA A 106 1.73 -25.47 -4.48
C ALA A 106 0.87 -25.51 -3.22
N GLU A 107 1.03 -26.56 -2.39
CA GLU A 107 0.43 -26.65 -1.07
C GLU A 107 0.91 -25.52 -0.13
N LYS A 108 2.13 -25.00 -0.29
CA LYS A 108 2.74 -23.95 0.56
C LYS A 108 2.79 -22.58 -0.09
N ASP A 109 2.41 -22.48 -1.36
CA ASP A 109 2.46 -21.23 -2.12
C ASP A 109 1.26 -20.33 -1.79
N ILE A 110 1.24 -19.86 -0.54
CA ILE A 110 0.22 -18.98 0.02
C ILE A 110 0.88 -17.96 0.94
N ALA A 111 0.43 -16.72 0.89
CA ALA A 111 0.85 -15.64 1.76
C ALA A 111 -0.38 -14.90 2.28
N LEU A 112 -0.27 -14.39 3.50
CA LEU A 112 -1.24 -13.54 4.17
C LEU A 112 -0.55 -12.20 4.45
N LEU A 113 -1.04 -11.16 3.78
CA LEU A 113 -0.56 -9.80 3.88
C LEU A 113 -1.53 -9.04 4.77
N SER A 114 -1.03 -8.45 5.86
CA SER A 114 -1.89 -7.70 6.78
C SER A 114 -1.65 -6.21 6.61
N LEU A 115 -2.73 -5.49 6.37
CA LEU A 115 -2.74 -4.05 6.16
C LEU A 115 -2.79 -3.33 7.50
N SER A 116 -2.29 -2.08 7.53
CA SER A 116 -2.49 -1.17 8.67
C SER A 116 -3.89 -0.57 8.72
N GLU A 117 -4.67 -0.77 7.67
CA GLU A 117 -5.99 -0.18 7.48
C GLU A 117 -7.03 -1.28 7.35
N ALA A 118 -8.24 -1.01 7.85
CA ALA A 118 -9.35 -1.94 7.81
C ALA A 118 -10.02 -1.97 6.42
N ALA A 119 -9.27 -2.24 5.35
CA ALA A 119 -9.75 -2.25 3.97
C ALA A 119 -10.98 -3.16 3.77
N GLY A 120 -11.04 -4.28 4.50
CA GLY A 120 -12.21 -5.17 4.51
C GLY A 120 -13.50 -4.49 4.97
N ASP A 121 -13.44 -3.50 5.86
CA ASP A 121 -14.63 -2.74 6.29
C ASP A 121 -15.18 -1.85 5.15
N ILE A 122 -14.37 -1.54 4.14
CA ILE A 122 -14.71 -0.72 2.97
C ILE A 122 -15.16 -1.62 1.81
N TYR A 123 -14.33 -2.60 1.44
CA TYR A 123 -14.53 -3.41 0.23
C TYR A 123 -15.29 -4.72 0.51
N GLY A 124 -15.48 -5.10 1.76
CA GLY A 124 -15.93 -6.43 2.15
C GLY A 124 -14.79 -7.46 2.08
N TRP A 125 -15.06 -8.67 2.56
CA TRP A 125 -14.10 -9.76 2.52
C TRP A 125 -14.80 -11.10 2.33
N PHE A 126 -14.08 -12.05 1.73
CA PHE A 126 -14.56 -13.40 1.51
C PHE A 126 -14.51 -14.19 2.81
N GLY A 127 -15.46 -15.11 2.99
CA GLY A 127 -15.30 -16.19 3.96
C GLY A 127 -14.19 -17.15 3.56
N ILE A 128 -13.85 -18.10 4.44
CA ILE A 128 -12.92 -19.19 4.11
C ILE A 128 -13.62 -20.52 4.37
N ASN A 129 -13.55 -21.44 3.41
CA ASN A 129 -14.13 -22.78 3.51
C ASN A 129 -13.02 -23.84 3.61
N TYR A 130 -12.63 -24.15 4.84
CA TYR A 130 -11.65 -25.20 5.16
C TYR A 130 -12.15 -26.63 4.90
N SER A 131 -13.46 -26.81 4.69
CA SER A 131 -14.08 -28.13 4.52
C SER A 131 -14.27 -28.54 3.06
N TYR A 132 -13.79 -27.73 2.11
CA TYR A 132 -13.96 -27.99 0.68
C TYR A 132 -13.25 -29.28 0.23
N THR A 133 -14.01 -30.18 -0.40
CA THR A 133 -13.49 -31.42 -0.97
C THR A 133 -13.56 -31.47 -2.49
N GLY A 134 -14.44 -30.68 -3.10
CA GLY A 134 -14.66 -30.62 -4.54
C GLY A 134 -16.07 -30.16 -4.92
N GLY A 135 -16.22 -29.64 -6.13
CA GLY A 135 -17.46 -29.05 -6.60
C GLY A 135 -17.26 -27.94 -7.63
N ASN A 136 -18.35 -27.21 -7.88
CA ASN A 136 -18.28 -26.00 -8.70
C ASN A 136 -17.60 -24.88 -7.92
N VAL A 137 -16.66 -24.22 -8.57
CA VAL A 137 -15.94 -23.05 -8.07
C VAL A 137 -15.95 -21.95 -9.10
N SER A 138 -15.57 -20.77 -8.66
CA SER A 138 -15.26 -19.63 -9.48
C SER A 138 -13.85 -19.14 -9.16
N VAL A 139 -13.26 -18.41 -10.09
CA VAL A 139 -11.97 -17.75 -9.91
C VAL A 139 -12.09 -16.28 -10.28
N PHE A 140 -11.47 -15.43 -9.47
CA PHE A 140 -11.17 -14.06 -9.84
C PHE A 140 -9.66 -13.86 -9.96
N GLY A 141 -9.25 -12.92 -10.81
CA GLY A 141 -7.88 -12.45 -10.89
C GLY A 141 -7.68 -11.44 -12.01
N PHE A 142 -6.49 -10.88 -12.06
CA PHE A 142 -6.06 -9.83 -13.00
C PHE A 142 -5.01 -10.36 -13.99
N PRO A 143 -5.37 -11.28 -14.90
CA PRO A 143 -4.44 -11.80 -15.87
C PRO A 143 -3.97 -10.74 -16.87
N GLY A 144 -2.67 -10.67 -17.11
CA GLY A 144 -2.09 -9.78 -18.12
C GLY A 144 -2.57 -10.06 -19.55
N ARG A 145 -3.08 -11.26 -19.82
CA ARG A 145 -3.73 -11.61 -21.09
C ARG A 145 -5.00 -10.78 -21.37
N TYR A 146 -5.62 -10.25 -20.33
CA TYR A 146 -6.84 -9.43 -20.39
C TYR A 146 -6.54 -8.00 -19.91
N ASP A 147 -5.33 -7.51 -20.23
CA ASP A 147 -4.88 -6.14 -19.94
C ASP A 147 -4.94 -5.78 -18.44
N ASN A 148 -4.81 -6.77 -17.56
CA ASN A 148 -4.96 -6.64 -16.11
C ASN A 148 -6.34 -6.09 -15.68
N ASN A 149 -7.39 -6.34 -16.46
CA ASN A 149 -8.76 -6.19 -15.98
C ASN A 149 -9.13 -7.34 -15.04
N LEU A 150 -10.04 -7.08 -14.09
CA LEU A 150 -10.59 -8.14 -13.25
C LEU A 150 -11.36 -9.13 -14.15
N THR A 151 -11.01 -10.41 -14.06
CA THR A 151 -11.67 -11.47 -14.82
C THR A 151 -12.33 -12.49 -13.91
N PHE A 152 -13.42 -13.08 -14.39
CA PHE A 152 -14.12 -14.18 -13.77
C PHE A 152 -14.13 -15.39 -14.69
N ASP A 153 -13.87 -16.58 -14.15
CA ASP A 153 -14.21 -17.85 -14.77
C ASP A 153 -14.86 -18.79 -13.74
N SER A 154 -15.54 -19.82 -14.22
CA SER A 154 -16.14 -20.83 -13.36
C SER A 154 -16.02 -22.22 -13.96
N GLY A 155 -15.93 -23.22 -13.09
CA GLY A 155 -15.64 -24.58 -13.49
C GLY A 155 -15.71 -25.53 -12.30
N TYR A 156 -15.22 -26.74 -12.52
CA TYR A 156 -15.15 -27.76 -11.49
C TYR A 156 -13.73 -27.83 -10.92
N ALA A 157 -13.60 -27.95 -9.61
CA ALA A 157 -12.32 -28.17 -8.96
C ALA A 157 -12.46 -29.26 -7.90
N TYR A 158 -11.37 -29.96 -7.59
CA TYR A 158 -11.34 -30.94 -6.51
C TYR A 158 -10.12 -30.72 -5.65
N LYS A 159 -10.28 -30.93 -4.34
CA LYS A 159 -9.16 -30.90 -3.41
C LYS A 159 -8.43 -32.24 -3.49
N ASP A 160 -7.12 -32.20 -3.73
CA ASP A 160 -6.28 -33.36 -3.51
C ASP A 160 -6.08 -33.57 -1.99
N VAL A 161 -6.38 -34.77 -1.53
CA VAL A 161 -6.37 -35.10 -0.10
C VAL A 161 -4.99 -35.49 0.41
N VAL A 162 -4.04 -35.76 -0.48
CA VAL A 162 -2.66 -36.15 -0.18
C VAL A 162 -1.77 -34.91 -0.19
N ASP A 163 -1.87 -34.11 -1.25
CA ASP A 163 -0.95 -33.00 -1.53
C ASP A 163 -1.53 -31.61 -1.20
N ASN A 164 -2.70 -31.56 -0.53
CA ASN A 164 -3.34 -30.35 -0.01
C ASN A 164 -3.41 -29.15 -0.98
N TYR A 165 -3.59 -29.40 -2.27
CA TYR A 165 -3.89 -28.40 -3.28
C TYR A 165 -5.32 -28.57 -3.82
N VAL A 166 -5.83 -27.56 -4.49
CA VAL A 166 -7.07 -27.61 -5.26
C VAL A 166 -6.70 -27.66 -6.74
N ASP A 167 -7.11 -28.71 -7.44
CA ASP A 167 -6.91 -28.86 -8.88
C ASP A 167 -7.83 -27.91 -9.63
N THR A 168 -7.23 -27.01 -10.41
CA THR A 168 -7.92 -25.97 -11.17
C THR A 168 -7.85 -26.20 -12.67
N GLY A 169 -7.51 -27.41 -13.15
CA GLY A 169 -7.30 -27.72 -14.57
C GLY A 169 -8.52 -27.50 -15.48
N PHE A 170 -9.71 -27.27 -14.91
CA PHE A 170 -10.94 -26.93 -15.64
C PHE A 170 -11.28 -25.43 -15.64
N LEU A 171 -10.40 -24.60 -15.09
CA LEU A 171 -10.50 -23.14 -15.10
C LEU A 171 -9.48 -22.54 -16.07
N GLU A 172 -9.81 -21.40 -16.65
CA GLU A 172 -8.87 -20.61 -17.44
C GLU A 172 -7.98 -19.76 -16.52
N ILE A 173 -6.80 -20.29 -16.18
CA ILE A 173 -5.79 -19.60 -15.38
C ILE A 173 -4.63 -19.14 -16.27
N ASN A 174 -4.33 -17.84 -16.21
CA ASN A 174 -3.24 -17.19 -16.94
C ASN A 174 -2.33 -16.40 -15.97
N SER A 175 -1.09 -16.10 -16.37
CA SER A 175 -0.18 -15.23 -15.60
C SER A 175 -0.86 -13.93 -15.19
N GLY A 176 -0.69 -13.54 -13.92
CA GLY A 176 -1.44 -12.47 -13.25
C GLY A 176 -2.58 -12.97 -12.37
N ASN A 177 -3.13 -14.17 -12.63
CA ASN A 177 -4.08 -14.81 -11.69
C ASN A 177 -3.41 -15.34 -10.42
N SER A 178 -2.08 -15.50 -10.40
CA SER A 178 -1.33 -15.90 -9.22
C SER A 178 -1.79 -15.14 -7.99
N GLY A 179 -2.12 -15.84 -6.91
CA GLY A 179 -2.67 -15.25 -5.69
C GLY A 179 -4.18 -14.96 -5.70
N GLY A 180 -4.85 -15.06 -6.83
CA GLY A 180 -6.30 -14.87 -6.96
C GLY A 180 -7.11 -15.96 -6.27
N PRO A 181 -8.33 -15.65 -5.80
CA PRO A 181 -9.16 -16.61 -5.08
C PRO A 181 -9.77 -17.66 -6.02
N ILE A 182 -9.63 -18.93 -5.67
CA ILE A 182 -10.61 -19.97 -6.03
C ILE A 182 -11.66 -19.99 -4.92
N PHE A 183 -12.93 -19.83 -5.27
CA PHE A 183 -13.99 -19.67 -4.29
C PHE A 183 -15.29 -20.38 -4.67
N THR A 184 -16.11 -20.63 -3.66
CA THR A 184 -17.49 -21.13 -3.80
C THR A 184 -18.48 -20.03 -3.41
N GLY A 185 -19.72 -20.14 -3.88
CA GLY A 185 -20.80 -19.23 -3.51
C GLY A 185 -20.99 -18.07 -4.48
N SER A 186 -21.80 -17.10 -4.10
CA SER A 186 -22.14 -15.93 -4.94
C SER A 186 -22.74 -14.80 -4.12
N GLY A 187 -22.81 -13.58 -4.71
CA GLY A 187 -23.33 -12.41 -4.01
C GLY A 187 -22.49 -12.09 -2.77
N SER A 188 -23.15 -11.87 -1.63
CA SER A 188 -22.48 -11.67 -0.33
C SER A 188 -21.82 -12.93 0.23
N ASP A 189 -22.26 -14.10 -0.22
CA ASP A 189 -21.98 -15.39 0.40
C ASP A 189 -20.92 -16.15 -0.40
N VAL A 190 -19.73 -15.56 -0.50
CA VAL A 190 -18.56 -16.17 -1.16
C VAL A 190 -17.55 -16.67 -0.13
N SER A 191 -16.87 -17.77 -0.43
CA SER A 191 -15.83 -18.31 0.45
C SER A 191 -14.67 -18.92 -0.33
N VAL A 192 -13.46 -18.50 0.00
CA VAL A 192 -12.21 -18.99 -0.58
C VAL A 192 -12.01 -20.46 -0.21
N VAL A 193 -11.62 -21.28 -1.19
CA VAL A 193 -11.25 -22.70 -1.04
C VAL A 193 -9.79 -22.95 -1.41
N GLY A 194 -9.18 -22.05 -2.17
CA GLY A 194 -7.75 -22.08 -2.49
C GLY A 194 -7.28 -20.78 -3.12
N ILE A 195 -5.97 -20.61 -3.18
CA ILE A 195 -5.30 -19.45 -3.78
C ILE A 195 -4.50 -19.91 -5.00
N VAL A 196 -4.72 -19.30 -6.16
CA VAL A 196 -4.07 -19.69 -7.41
C VAL A 196 -2.55 -19.65 -7.24
N SER A 197 -1.89 -20.79 -7.46
CA SER A 197 -0.44 -20.93 -7.38
C SER A 197 0.17 -21.12 -8.76
N THR A 198 -0.38 -22.05 -9.54
CA THR A 198 0.04 -22.33 -10.92
C THR A 198 -1.17 -22.32 -11.86
N SER A 199 -0.95 -22.58 -13.15
CA SER A 199 -2.04 -22.69 -14.12
C SER A 199 -3.01 -23.85 -13.86
N ALA A 200 -2.65 -24.83 -13.02
CA ALA A 200 -3.44 -26.03 -12.78
C ALA A 200 -3.63 -26.39 -11.30
N ALA A 201 -3.06 -25.61 -10.38
CA ALA A 201 -3.22 -25.84 -8.95
C ALA A 201 -3.31 -24.54 -8.16
N ALA A 202 -4.10 -24.61 -7.09
CA ALA A 202 -4.22 -23.59 -6.08
C ALA A 202 -3.84 -24.16 -4.70
N ALA A 203 -3.14 -23.39 -3.87
CA ALA A 203 -2.86 -23.73 -2.49
C ALA A 203 -4.19 -23.89 -1.73
N SER A 204 -4.49 -25.06 -1.18
CA SER A 204 -5.77 -25.26 -0.48
C SER A 204 -5.74 -24.57 0.88
N VAL A 205 -6.70 -23.69 1.14
CA VAL A 205 -6.83 -23.04 2.46
C VAL A 205 -7.06 -24.05 3.58
N ALA A 206 -7.61 -25.23 3.26
CA ALA A 206 -7.81 -26.32 4.21
C ALA A 206 -6.51 -26.85 4.82
N GLY A 207 -5.40 -26.84 4.06
CA GLY A 207 -4.08 -27.21 4.57
C GLY A 207 -3.52 -26.20 5.59
N HIS A 208 -4.10 -25.01 5.64
CA HIS A 208 -3.61 -23.87 6.40
C HIS A 208 -4.61 -23.37 7.46
N GLU A 209 -5.64 -24.15 7.81
CA GLU A 209 -6.73 -23.70 8.69
C GLU A 209 -6.24 -23.08 10.01
N ASN A 210 -5.36 -23.78 10.73
CA ASN A 210 -4.81 -23.29 11.99
C ASN A 210 -3.97 -22.02 11.80
N TRP A 211 -3.16 -21.98 10.73
CA TRP A 211 -2.30 -20.84 10.42
C TRP A 211 -3.13 -19.61 10.03
N LEU A 212 -4.10 -19.77 9.12
CA LEU A 212 -4.99 -18.70 8.69
C LEU A 212 -5.84 -18.18 9.84
N THR A 213 -6.53 -19.07 10.57
CA THR A 213 -7.40 -18.65 11.69
C THR A 213 -6.62 -17.91 12.76
N SER A 214 -5.41 -18.38 13.09
CA SER A 214 -4.59 -17.74 14.12
C SER A 214 -4.04 -16.39 13.66
N ASN A 215 -3.49 -16.32 12.44
CA ASN A 215 -2.88 -15.09 11.94
C ASN A 215 -3.93 -14.02 11.62
N ILE A 216 -5.05 -14.35 10.96
CA ILE A 216 -6.15 -13.39 10.70
C ILE A 216 -6.62 -12.76 12.02
N ALA A 217 -6.83 -13.58 13.06
CA ALA A 217 -7.24 -13.07 14.36
C ALA A 217 -6.15 -12.24 15.08
N SER A 218 -4.87 -12.59 14.95
CA SER A 218 -3.78 -11.85 15.59
C SER A 218 -3.37 -10.58 14.85
N ASN A 219 -3.54 -10.57 13.54
CA ASN A 219 -3.07 -9.51 12.66
C ASN A 219 -3.95 -8.27 12.70
N ASP A 220 -5.13 -8.35 13.34
CA ASP A 220 -5.90 -7.19 13.76
C ASP A 220 -5.07 -6.18 14.60
N VAL A 221 -4.00 -6.65 15.27
CA VAL A 221 -3.05 -5.77 15.99
C VAL A 221 -2.37 -4.75 15.07
N TYR A 222 -2.27 -5.05 13.78
CA TYR A 222 -1.69 -4.13 12.80
C TYR A 222 -2.67 -3.03 12.37
N MET A 223 -3.98 -3.20 12.59
CA MET A 223 -4.96 -2.11 12.50
C MET A 223 -5.03 -1.27 13.78
N ASP A 224 -4.74 -1.90 14.93
CA ASP A 224 -4.94 -1.31 16.25
C ASP A 224 -3.70 -0.56 16.73
N THR A 225 -3.69 0.76 16.49
CA THR A 225 -2.69 1.68 17.05
C THR A 225 -2.79 1.88 18.58
N THR A 226 -3.63 1.12 19.31
CA THR A 226 -3.85 1.30 20.76
C THR A 226 -3.24 0.25 21.70
N THR A 227 -2.51 -0.77 21.23
CA THR A 227 -1.80 -1.70 22.14
C THR A 227 -0.27 -1.53 22.15
N THR A 228 0.21 -1.09 23.31
CA THR A 228 1.62 -0.93 23.69
C THR A 228 2.42 -2.23 23.57
N THR A 229 3.12 -2.40 22.46
CA THR A 229 4.47 -2.99 22.41
C THR A 229 5.29 -2.18 21.41
N THR A 230 6.49 -1.75 21.83
CA THR A 230 7.37 -0.83 21.10
C THR A 230 7.35 -1.08 19.60
N PRO A 231 6.95 -0.08 18.79
CA PRO A 231 6.88 -0.22 17.35
C PRO A 231 8.28 -0.47 16.80
N VAL A 232 8.46 -1.52 16.00
CA VAL A 232 9.40 -1.42 14.88
C VAL A 232 8.58 -0.85 13.72
N VAL A 233 8.22 0.42 13.87
CA VAL A 233 7.99 1.28 12.71
C VAL A 233 9.37 1.38 12.08
N THR A 234 9.52 0.93 10.84
CA THR A 234 10.60 1.42 10.00
C THR A 234 10.38 2.91 9.88
N THR A 235 10.96 3.66 10.82
CA THR A 235 11.14 5.09 10.68
C THR A 235 11.98 5.25 9.44
N VAL A 236 11.38 5.69 8.34
CA VAL A 236 12.16 6.34 7.30
C VAL A 236 12.79 7.53 8.01
N GLU A 237 14.07 7.40 8.32
CA GLU A 237 14.80 8.37 9.12
C GLU A 237 14.58 9.75 8.47
N ASN A 238 14.22 10.75 9.29
CA ASN A 238 13.97 12.12 8.84
C ASN A 238 12.71 12.34 7.98
N ALA A 239 11.75 11.41 7.90
CA ALA A 239 10.53 11.60 7.11
C ALA A 239 9.67 12.81 7.52
N ILE A 240 9.15 13.52 6.51
CA ILE A 240 8.15 14.59 6.64
C ILE A 240 6.83 14.10 6.05
N TYR A 241 5.84 13.98 6.92
CA TYR A 241 4.49 13.49 6.63
C TYR A 241 3.60 14.62 6.12
N ARG A 242 2.84 14.39 5.05
CA ARG A 242 1.91 15.36 4.44
C ARG A 242 0.46 14.95 4.67
N PHE A 243 -0.38 15.95 4.91
CA PHE A 243 -1.81 15.81 5.04
C PHE A 243 -2.52 16.87 4.22
N PHE A 244 -3.62 16.51 3.55
CA PHE A 244 -4.54 17.44 2.92
C PHE A 244 -5.70 17.76 3.84
N ASN A 245 -5.89 19.02 4.19
CA ASN A 245 -7.04 19.49 4.97
C ASN A 245 -8.21 19.79 4.04
N THR A 246 -9.25 18.95 4.08
CA THR A 246 -10.44 19.03 3.22
C THR A 246 -11.32 20.24 3.50
N ASP A 247 -11.27 20.79 4.71
CA ASP A 247 -12.08 21.95 5.10
C ASP A 247 -11.48 23.26 4.57
N THR A 248 -10.15 23.34 4.53
CA THR A 248 -9.43 24.57 4.14
C THR A 248 -8.80 24.50 2.75
N GLY A 249 -8.68 23.30 2.17
CA GLY A 249 -7.96 23.06 0.91
C GLY A 249 -6.45 23.28 1.03
N THR A 250 -5.88 23.17 2.24
CA THR A 250 -4.45 23.41 2.50
C THR A 250 -3.73 22.14 2.93
N HIS A 251 -2.39 22.17 2.90
CA HIS A 251 -1.58 21.04 3.36
C HIS A 251 -0.94 21.31 4.72
N PHE A 252 -0.80 20.25 5.51
CA PHE A 252 -0.10 20.22 6.78
C PHE A 252 1.07 19.24 6.70
N TYR A 253 2.22 19.63 7.29
CA TYR A 253 3.45 18.87 7.26
C TYR A 253 4.00 18.68 8.67
N THR A 254 4.44 17.46 8.98
CA THR A 254 5.06 17.16 10.28
C THR A 254 6.19 16.16 10.17
N ALA A 255 7.27 16.39 10.91
CA ALA A 255 8.35 15.42 11.14
C ALA A 255 8.05 14.48 12.31
N SER A 256 7.03 14.79 13.11
CA SER A 256 6.68 14.03 14.30
C SER A 256 5.73 12.90 13.92
N SER A 257 6.23 11.67 13.99
CA SER A 257 5.37 10.48 13.83
C SER A 257 4.22 10.47 14.85
N ALA A 258 4.45 10.94 16.08
CA ALA A 258 3.39 11.05 17.09
C ALA A 258 2.32 12.09 16.72
N GLU A 259 2.71 13.21 16.11
CA GLU A 259 1.76 14.22 15.64
C GLU A 259 0.99 13.71 14.42
N ARG A 260 1.68 13.06 13.47
CA ARG A 260 1.05 12.36 12.35
C ARG A 260 -0.03 11.40 12.88
N ASP A 261 0.33 10.52 13.80
CA ASP A 261 -0.59 9.51 14.36
C ASP A 261 -1.77 10.17 15.08
N THR A 262 -1.51 11.27 15.80
CA THR A 262 -2.55 12.05 16.47
C THR A 262 -3.52 12.68 15.46
N VAL A 263 -3.02 13.24 14.35
CA VAL A 263 -3.83 13.85 13.30
C VAL A 263 -4.66 12.79 12.57
N ILE A 264 -4.05 11.65 12.20
CA ILE A 264 -4.76 10.51 11.59
C ILE A 264 -5.91 10.06 12.49
N ALA A 265 -5.66 9.89 13.79
CA ALA A 265 -6.66 9.33 14.70
C ALA A 265 -7.77 10.32 15.09
N ASN A 266 -7.49 11.63 15.12
CA ASN A 266 -8.37 12.60 15.80
C ASN A 266 -8.86 13.75 14.91
N ALA A 267 -8.31 13.95 13.71
CA ALA A 267 -8.62 15.10 12.87
C ALA A 267 -9.24 14.66 11.53
N SER A 268 -10.54 14.37 11.55
CA SER A 268 -11.29 13.84 10.38
C SER A 268 -11.27 14.74 9.14
N SER A 269 -10.95 16.02 9.28
CA SER A 269 -10.79 16.96 8.17
C SER A 269 -9.42 16.87 7.48
N PHE A 270 -8.51 16.02 7.96
CA PHE A 270 -7.18 15.84 7.40
C PHE A 270 -7.06 14.44 6.78
N SER A 271 -6.84 14.38 5.47
CA SER A 271 -6.48 13.17 4.74
C SER A 271 -4.96 12.99 4.80
N TYR A 272 -4.48 11.87 5.29
CA TYR A 272 -3.05 11.54 5.25
C TYR A 272 -2.62 11.18 3.83
N GLU A 273 -1.52 11.75 3.36
CA GLU A 273 -1.00 11.56 2.00
C GLU A 273 0.38 10.88 1.96
N GLY A 274 0.87 10.40 3.10
CA GLY A 274 2.16 9.70 3.19
C GLY A 274 3.36 10.62 3.49
N VAL A 275 4.56 10.12 3.17
CA VAL A 275 5.82 10.87 3.27
C VAL A 275 5.96 11.75 2.02
N ALA A 276 6.04 13.07 2.20
CA ALA A 276 6.22 14.00 1.08
C ALA A 276 7.68 14.20 0.68
N PHE A 277 8.59 14.15 1.66
CA PHE A 277 10.04 14.29 1.49
C PHE A 277 10.74 13.93 2.81
N LEU A 278 12.07 13.87 2.81
CA LEU A 278 12.88 13.71 4.02
C LEU A 278 13.52 15.05 4.40
N SER A 279 13.61 15.31 5.71
CA SER A 279 14.37 16.45 6.23
C SER A 279 15.86 16.25 5.98
N ALA A 280 16.58 17.35 5.83
CA ALA A 280 18.02 17.33 5.58
C ALA A 280 18.79 16.51 6.63
N ASN A 281 19.63 15.58 6.16
CA ASN A 281 20.42 14.72 7.04
C ASN A 281 21.63 15.47 7.64
N SER A 282 21.63 15.64 8.95
CA SER A 282 22.69 16.35 9.70
C SER A 282 24.08 15.67 9.69
N SER A 283 24.22 14.48 9.11
CA SER A 283 25.48 13.72 9.11
C SER A 283 26.45 14.06 7.98
N THR A 284 26.02 14.80 6.93
CA THR A 284 26.80 14.98 5.70
C THR A 284 27.32 16.41 5.48
N ASP A 285 26.62 17.47 5.90
CA ASP A 285 27.12 18.86 5.89
C ASP A 285 26.29 19.80 6.78
N LEU A 286 26.82 20.18 7.96
CA LEU A 286 26.13 21.08 8.88
C LEU A 286 26.13 22.56 8.44
N SER A 287 26.94 22.94 7.44
CA SER A 287 27.15 24.34 7.06
C SER A 287 26.09 24.91 6.11
N SER A 288 25.24 24.06 5.56
CA SER A 288 24.17 24.39 4.62
C SER A 288 22.76 24.22 5.20
N LEU A 289 22.64 23.77 6.46
CA LEU A 289 21.35 23.52 7.10
C LEU A 289 20.67 24.82 7.55
N VAL A 290 19.37 24.88 7.30
CA VAL A 290 18.45 25.91 7.79
C VAL A 290 17.29 25.26 8.52
N ASN A 291 16.80 25.93 9.55
CA ASN A 291 15.59 25.52 10.23
C ASN A 291 14.38 25.93 9.39
N VAL A 292 13.39 25.05 9.29
CA VAL A 292 12.06 25.39 8.79
C VAL A 292 11.16 25.64 9.98
N TYR A 293 10.65 26.85 10.05
CA TYR A 293 9.78 27.36 11.10
C TYR A 293 8.32 27.11 10.75
N ARG A 294 7.54 26.60 11.71
CA ARG A 294 6.11 26.37 11.55
C ARG A 294 5.30 27.34 12.39
N PHE A 295 4.22 27.83 11.79
CA PHE A 295 3.25 28.70 12.44
C PHE A 295 1.85 28.17 12.22
N TYR A 296 1.02 28.25 13.24
CA TYR A 296 -0.40 27.92 13.19
C TYR A 296 -1.24 29.20 13.15
N ASN A 297 -2.07 29.35 12.13
CA ASN A 297 -3.03 30.45 12.03
C ASN A 297 -4.30 30.09 12.81
N THR A 298 -4.50 30.73 13.95
CA THR A 298 -5.65 30.49 14.85
C THR A 298 -7.00 30.93 14.28
N GLN A 299 -7.01 31.74 13.22
CA GLN A 299 -8.24 32.23 12.59
C GLN A 299 -8.70 31.30 11.46
N THR A 300 -7.78 30.73 10.70
CA THR A 300 -8.08 29.89 9.52
C THR A 300 -7.87 28.40 9.78
N GLY A 301 -7.13 28.03 10.83
CA GLY A 301 -6.75 26.64 11.10
C GLY A 301 -5.66 26.11 10.15
N THR A 302 -4.98 26.99 9.41
CA THR A 302 -3.96 26.63 8.42
C THR A 302 -2.54 26.80 8.97
N HIS A 303 -1.56 26.17 8.34
CA HIS A 303 -0.16 26.26 8.74
C HIS A 303 0.67 27.02 7.71
N PHE A 304 1.70 27.70 8.20
CA PHE A 304 2.67 28.42 7.39
C PHE A 304 4.09 27.95 7.73
N TYR A 305 4.91 27.76 6.69
CA TYR A 305 6.27 27.24 6.81
C TYR A 305 7.28 28.17 6.14
N THR A 306 8.36 28.48 6.84
CA THR A 306 9.43 29.31 6.28
C THR A 306 10.81 28.93 6.80
N SER A 307 11.82 28.94 5.93
CA SER A 307 13.23 28.87 6.32
C SER A 307 13.86 30.25 6.53
N SER A 308 13.13 31.32 6.24
CA SER A 308 13.60 32.70 6.33
C SER A 308 13.46 33.22 7.76
N GLU A 309 14.58 33.56 8.38
CA GLU A 309 14.59 34.23 9.69
C GLU A 309 13.82 35.55 9.70
N ALA A 310 13.96 36.34 8.63
CA ALA A 310 13.26 37.62 8.51
C ALA A 310 11.74 37.43 8.42
N GLU A 311 11.28 36.41 7.70
CA GLU A 311 9.86 36.08 7.58
C GLU A 311 9.31 35.51 8.89
N ARG A 312 10.10 34.67 9.59
CA ARG A 312 9.77 34.21 10.95
C ARG A 312 9.59 35.39 11.91
N GLU A 313 10.52 36.35 11.91
CA GLU A 313 10.45 37.54 12.76
C GLU A 313 9.27 38.44 12.40
N ASP A 314 9.01 38.66 11.11
CA ASP A 314 7.88 39.47 10.65
C ASP A 314 6.53 38.86 11.06
N VAL A 315 6.32 37.56 10.79
CA VAL A 315 5.08 36.86 11.17
C VAL A 315 4.90 36.88 12.69
N THR A 316 5.96 36.64 13.46
CA THR A 316 5.91 36.65 14.93
C THR A 316 5.55 38.02 15.50
N ASN A 317 6.09 39.10 14.94
CA ASN A 317 5.94 40.45 15.51
C ASN A 317 4.74 41.21 14.97
N ASN A 318 4.34 40.95 13.72
CA ASN A 318 3.38 41.78 13.00
C ASN A 318 2.07 41.05 12.65
N ASN A 319 1.97 39.73 12.86
CA ASN A 319 0.78 38.97 12.51
C ASN A 319 0.19 38.19 13.70
N ALA A 320 -0.70 38.86 14.44
CA ALA A 320 -1.34 38.31 15.65
C ALA A 320 -2.24 37.08 15.41
N ALA A 321 -2.55 36.73 14.15
CA ALA A 321 -3.30 35.52 13.84
C ALA A 321 -2.45 34.25 13.96
N PHE A 322 -1.14 34.38 13.76
CA PHE A 322 -0.20 33.25 13.76
C PHE A 322 0.43 33.04 15.13
N VAL A 323 0.45 31.78 15.55
CA VAL A 323 1.19 31.31 16.71
C VAL A 323 2.42 30.56 16.22
N TYR A 324 3.59 30.98 16.69
CA TYR A 324 4.84 30.27 16.39
C TYR A 324 4.88 28.94 17.13
N GLU A 325 5.04 27.84 16.38
CA GLU A 325 5.05 26.48 16.93
C GLU A 325 6.46 25.90 17.07
N GLY A 326 7.48 26.60 16.56
CA GLY A 326 8.87 26.18 16.65
C GLY A 326 9.47 25.75 15.30
N ILE A 327 10.54 24.99 15.40
CA ILE A 327 11.21 24.37 14.25
C ILE A 327 10.47 23.08 13.92
N ALA A 328 9.93 22.97 12.71
CA ALA A 328 9.27 21.75 12.25
C ALA A 328 10.27 20.68 11.78
N TYR A 329 11.29 21.09 11.02
CA TYR A 329 12.35 20.23 10.51
C TYR A 329 13.52 21.06 9.97
N GLN A 330 14.60 20.37 9.57
CA GLN A 330 15.75 20.98 8.91
C GLN A 330 15.70 20.77 7.40
N ALA A 331 16.22 21.74 6.66
CA ALA A 331 16.33 21.74 5.20
C ALA A 331 17.70 22.30 4.79
N TYR A 332 18.06 22.23 3.51
CA TYR A 332 19.26 22.88 2.98
C TYR A 332 18.90 24.27 2.41
N ALA A 333 19.74 25.26 2.67
CA ALA A 333 19.59 26.63 2.16
C ALA A 333 19.79 26.74 0.65
N GLY A 334 20.47 25.76 0.05
CA GLY A 334 20.83 25.73 -1.35
C GLY A 334 20.93 24.30 -1.87
N ASP A 335 21.01 24.21 -3.20
CA ASP A 335 21.08 22.93 -3.91
C ASP A 335 22.35 22.15 -3.54
N THR A 336 22.17 20.86 -3.24
CA THR A 336 23.24 19.90 -2.98
C THR A 336 23.09 18.74 -3.97
N ALA A 337 24.16 17.95 -4.16
CA ALA A 337 24.16 16.87 -5.17
C ALA A 337 23.08 15.79 -4.95
N SER A 338 22.48 15.70 -3.76
CA SER A 338 21.47 14.71 -3.38
C SER A 338 20.13 15.31 -2.93
N SER A 339 19.97 16.64 -2.98
CA SER A 339 18.74 17.29 -2.54
C SER A 339 17.79 17.58 -3.69
N THR A 340 16.51 17.68 -3.37
CA THR A 340 15.43 18.12 -4.24
C THR A 340 14.91 19.49 -3.79
N ALA A 341 14.47 20.32 -4.72
CA ALA A 341 13.90 21.62 -4.41
C ALA A 341 12.47 21.50 -3.86
N LEU A 342 12.16 22.22 -2.78
CA LEU A 342 10.79 22.42 -2.32
C LEU A 342 10.25 23.75 -2.85
N TYR A 343 9.22 23.68 -3.68
CA TYR A 343 8.56 24.81 -4.32
C TYR A 343 7.51 25.42 -3.40
N ARG A 344 7.41 26.75 -3.37
CA ARG A 344 6.40 27.48 -2.60
C ARG A 344 5.51 28.32 -3.51
N PHE A 345 4.22 28.31 -3.20
CA PHE A 345 3.19 29.06 -3.91
C PHE A 345 2.33 29.81 -2.92
N PHE A 346 1.95 31.04 -3.27
CA PHE A 346 0.98 31.83 -2.53
C PHE A 346 -0.38 31.79 -3.23
N ASN A 347 -1.42 31.33 -2.52
CA ASN A 347 -2.79 31.38 -3.01
C ASN A 347 -3.37 32.78 -2.77
N THR A 348 -3.58 33.52 -3.84
CA THR A 348 -4.04 34.92 -3.79
C THR A 348 -5.50 35.08 -3.37
N GLU A 349 -6.30 34.02 -3.42
CA GLU A 349 -7.71 34.03 -2.99
C GLU A 349 -7.86 33.74 -1.50
N THR A 350 -7.05 32.83 -0.96
CA THR A 350 -7.17 32.37 0.44
C THR A 350 -6.10 32.94 1.37
N GLY A 351 -5.00 33.46 0.83
CA GLY A 351 -3.84 33.91 1.60
C GLY A 351 -2.98 32.78 2.18
N ASN A 352 -3.25 31.53 1.81
CA ASN A 352 -2.49 30.35 2.26
C ASN A 352 -1.34 30.01 1.31
N HIS A 353 -0.41 29.17 1.78
CA HIS A 353 0.71 28.71 0.98
C HIS A 353 0.57 27.22 0.64
N PHE A 354 1.07 26.84 -0.53
CA PHE A 354 1.22 25.46 -0.97
C PHE A 354 2.71 25.14 -1.16
N TYR A 355 3.09 23.92 -0.79
CA TYR A 355 4.47 23.46 -0.82
C TYR A 355 4.55 22.09 -1.49
N THR A 356 5.52 21.89 -2.39
CA THR A 356 5.72 20.57 -3.00
C THR A 356 7.18 20.33 -3.40
N ALA A 357 7.63 19.10 -3.23
CA ALA A 357 8.91 18.60 -3.74
C ALA A 357 8.76 17.90 -5.11
N VAL A 358 7.54 17.84 -5.66
CA VAL A 358 7.20 17.11 -6.88
C VAL A 358 7.09 18.07 -8.05
N ASP A 359 7.95 17.90 -9.05
CA ASP A 359 7.97 18.74 -10.26
C ASP A 359 6.63 18.78 -10.98
N ALA A 360 5.94 17.63 -11.08
CA ALA A 360 4.63 17.55 -11.73
C ALA A 360 3.54 18.32 -10.97
N GLU A 361 3.54 18.29 -9.63
CA GLU A 361 2.61 19.09 -8.80
C GLU A 361 2.91 20.58 -8.97
N ARG A 362 4.20 20.98 -8.97
CA ARG A 362 4.61 22.37 -9.25
C ARG A 362 4.07 22.83 -10.60
N ASP A 363 4.30 22.05 -11.66
CA ASP A 363 3.91 22.42 -13.02
C ASP A 363 2.39 22.53 -13.14
N SER A 364 1.64 21.64 -12.48
CA SER A 364 0.18 21.71 -12.44
C SER A 364 -0.33 22.95 -11.70
N VAL A 365 0.18 23.23 -10.49
CA VAL A 365 -0.23 24.39 -9.67
C VAL A 365 0.15 25.72 -10.35
N GLN A 366 1.25 25.77 -11.11
CA GLN A 366 1.60 26.95 -11.92
C GLN A 366 0.55 27.31 -12.98
N THR A 367 -0.25 26.33 -13.45
CA THR A 367 -1.34 26.61 -14.40
C THR A 367 -2.61 27.12 -13.75
N MET A 368 -2.71 27.05 -12.42
CA MET A 368 -3.89 27.47 -11.66
C MET A 368 -3.85 28.97 -11.40
N GLY A 369 -4.86 29.70 -11.90
CA GLY A 369 -4.89 31.16 -11.87
C GLY A 369 -4.87 31.80 -10.48
N GLN A 370 -5.26 31.06 -9.43
CA GLN A 370 -5.26 31.56 -8.05
C GLN A 370 -3.89 31.48 -7.35
N PHE A 371 -2.93 30.71 -7.88
CA PHE A 371 -1.62 30.53 -7.26
C PHE A 371 -0.53 31.38 -7.92
N SER A 372 0.23 32.11 -7.09
CA SER A 372 1.44 32.80 -7.49
C SER A 372 2.65 31.97 -7.09
N TYR A 373 3.49 31.60 -8.06
CA TYR A 373 4.73 30.88 -7.78
C TYR A 373 5.77 31.81 -7.16
N GLU A 374 6.21 31.49 -5.94
CA GLU A 374 7.19 32.28 -5.19
C GLU A 374 8.62 31.76 -5.34
N GLY A 375 8.80 30.62 -6.01
CA GLY A 375 10.10 30.01 -6.26
C GLY A 375 10.40 28.81 -5.36
N ILE A 376 11.69 28.52 -5.24
CA ILE A 376 12.22 27.49 -4.34
C ILE A 376 12.30 28.10 -2.94
N ALA A 377 11.62 27.50 -1.96
CA ALA A 377 11.69 27.94 -0.58
C ALA A 377 12.98 27.46 0.11
N TYR A 378 13.33 26.19 -0.12
CA TYR A 378 14.52 25.52 0.41
C TYR A 378 14.63 24.13 -0.26
N TYR A 379 15.66 23.36 0.09
CA TYR A 379 15.92 22.04 -0.48
C TYR A 379 15.81 20.93 0.59
N VAL A 380 15.33 19.77 0.21
CA VAL A 380 15.02 18.61 1.08
C VAL A 380 15.57 17.33 0.46
N ASP A 381 15.64 16.23 1.21
CA ASP A 381 16.04 14.94 0.66
C ASP A 381 14.83 14.20 0.07
N ILE A 382 15.05 13.35 -0.93
CA ILE A 382 13.97 12.56 -1.56
C ILE A 382 13.49 11.45 -0.62
N ALA A 383 12.16 11.24 -0.57
CA ALA A 383 11.51 10.21 0.23
C ALA A 383 11.79 8.79 -0.27
#